data_AF-A0A972IM44-F1
#
_entry.id   AF-A0A972IM44-F1
#
_cell.length_a   1.000
_cell.length_b   1.000
_cell.length_c   1.000
_cell.angle_alpha   90.00
_cell.angle_beta   90.00
_cell.angle_gamma   90.00
#
_symmetry.space_group_name_H-M   'P 1'
#
loop_
_entity.id
_entity.type
_entity.pdbx_description
1 polymer ?
#
loop_
_entity_poly.entity_id
_entity_poly.type
_entity_poly.pdbx_seq_one_letter_code
_entity_poly.pdbx_strand_id
1 'polypeptide(L)'
;MATAKQLGILMEDDEIRGMTLCGRLAMRLTCYYCGAEISTEAGQIGTLIVCPGCGHRVRVPRPGLADASPPQADRRSSAVRKDAAAWEHLSNQEIRDTVLYEALPRAEKLRVNLKRAFAFVLPRYDDLTLFAFGIAFVLLVLLDPGLRGAMAAIGTDPHSETETLLLGFAGLGLTLSLIGVVWPREKSEFEKVMMLFFAILITIGAGVSTWRTPGAGALGWLAVFPIWNQFNAVLLLLLASTGILDTDCITDRRATARQIVVAVATIAVVTAVCRHFFRLHWAVTYSIAVNYTLSFLGRVQKFFDAPPASA
;
A
#
# COMPACT_ATOMS: atom_id res chain seq x y z
N MET A 1 -21.49 16.62 -37.81
CA MET A 1 -22.20 15.70 -38.71
C MET A 1 -21.12 15.04 -39.57
N ALA A 2 -20.76 13.80 -39.25
CA ALA A 2 -21.20 12.58 -39.95
C ALA A 2 -20.53 12.50 -41.34
N THR A 3 -19.83 11.44 -41.74
CA THR A 3 -19.71 10.07 -41.24
C THR A 3 -18.56 9.43 -42.03
N ALA A 4 -17.81 8.56 -41.37
CA ALA A 4 -16.72 7.79 -41.96
C ALA A 4 -17.23 6.95 -43.14
N LYS A 5 -16.58 7.15 -44.28
CA LYS A 5 -16.78 6.47 -45.55
C LYS A 5 -15.61 5.51 -45.73
N GLN A 6 -15.79 4.24 -45.40
CA GLN A 6 -14.86 3.11 -45.65
C GLN A 6 -15.47 1.88 -44.96
N LEU A 7 -15.83 0.76 -45.57
CA LEU A 7 -15.70 0.24 -46.92
C LEU A 7 -17.09 -0.25 -47.36
N GLY A 8 -17.56 0.25 -48.50
CA GLY A 8 -18.77 -0.23 -49.15
C GLY A 8 -18.50 -1.54 -49.89
N ILE A 9 -19.14 -2.61 -49.41
CA ILE A 9 -19.99 -3.51 -50.19
C ILE A 9 -19.63 -3.54 -51.68
N LEU A 10 -18.75 -4.47 -52.05
CA LEU A 10 -18.68 -5.04 -53.40
C LEU A 10 -18.70 -6.55 -53.23
N MET A 11 -19.90 -7.10 -53.03
CA MET A 11 -20.19 -8.47 -53.40
C MET A 11 -21.58 -8.45 -54.02
N GLU A 12 -21.61 -8.71 -55.32
CA GLU A 12 -22.79 -8.70 -56.19
C GLU A 12 -23.85 -9.69 -55.70
N ASP A 13 -25.10 -9.23 -55.69
CA ASP A 13 -26.30 -9.95 -55.23
C ASP A 13 -26.67 -11.19 -56.07
N ASP A 14 -25.91 -11.52 -57.13
CA ASP A 14 -26.20 -12.64 -58.04
C ASP A 14 -25.55 -13.98 -57.65
N GLU A 15 -24.59 -14.02 -56.72
CA GLU A 15 -23.97 -15.28 -56.28
C GLU A 15 -24.77 -16.02 -55.18
N ILE A 16 -25.77 -15.35 -54.59
CA ILE A 16 -26.59 -15.89 -53.49
C ILE A 16 -27.68 -16.85 -54.01
N ARG A 17 -27.98 -16.85 -55.32
CA ARG A 17 -28.99 -17.75 -55.93
C ARG A 17 -28.42 -18.99 -56.62
N GLY A 18 -27.10 -19.17 -56.66
CA GLY A 18 -26.44 -20.31 -57.31
C GLY A 18 -25.92 -21.42 -56.38
N MET A 19 -25.82 -21.17 -55.07
CA MET A 19 -25.19 -22.12 -54.13
C MET A 19 -26.16 -22.79 -53.15
N THR A 20 -27.38 -23.08 -53.60
CA THR A 20 -28.13 -24.23 -53.08
C THR A 20 -27.73 -25.44 -53.88
N LEU A 21 -26.77 -26.25 -53.39
CA LEU A 21 -26.51 -27.69 -53.68
C LEU A 21 -25.00 -28.06 -53.67
N CYS A 22 -24.34 -28.04 -52.51
CA CYS A 22 -23.27 -29.00 -52.10
C CYS A 22 -22.71 -28.63 -50.72
N GLY A 23 -22.27 -29.64 -49.96
CA GLY A 23 -22.09 -29.57 -48.51
C GLY A 23 -20.94 -28.71 -47.98
N ARG A 24 -21.09 -28.32 -46.70
CA ARG A 24 -20.11 -27.72 -45.76
C ARG A 24 -19.71 -26.27 -46.03
N LEU A 25 -20.57 -25.33 -45.63
CA LEU A 25 -20.15 -23.96 -45.33
C LEU A 25 -19.27 -23.97 -44.07
N ALA A 26 -17.97 -23.76 -44.25
CA ALA A 26 -17.01 -23.55 -43.18
C ALA A 26 -16.75 -22.03 -43.04
N MET A 27 -17.12 -21.44 -41.91
CA MET A 27 -16.82 -20.04 -41.61
C MET A 27 -15.50 -19.97 -40.84
N ARG A 28 -14.64 -19.00 -41.14
CA ARG A 28 -13.40 -18.74 -40.38
C ARG A 28 -13.62 -17.54 -39.46
N LEU A 29 -13.27 -17.69 -38.19
CA LEU A 29 -13.30 -16.62 -37.20
C LEU A 29 -12.03 -16.61 -36.35
N THR A 30 -11.57 -15.45 -35.94
CA THR A 30 -10.41 -15.28 -35.05
C THR A 30 -10.84 -15.18 -33.60
N CYS A 31 -10.15 -15.89 -32.71
CA CYS A 31 -10.39 -15.79 -31.27
C CYS A 31 -9.99 -14.40 -30.75
N TYR A 32 -10.91 -13.70 -30.08
CA TYR A 32 -10.62 -12.40 -29.47
C TYR A 32 -9.54 -12.45 -28.37
N TYR A 33 -9.41 -13.58 -27.66
CA TYR A 33 -8.50 -13.71 -26.51
C TYR A 33 -7.06 -14.07 -26.89
N CYS A 34 -6.87 -14.93 -27.90
CA CYS A 34 -5.54 -15.44 -28.26
C CYS A 34 -5.17 -15.23 -29.74
N GLY A 35 -6.07 -14.69 -30.55
CA GLY A 35 -5.83 -14.46 -31.98
C GLY A 35 -5.85 -15.70 -32.87
N ALA A 36 -6.02 -16.91 -32.31
CA ALA A 36 -6.04 -18.15 -33.09
C ALA A 36 -7.21 -18.19 -34.09
N GLU A 37 -6.95 -18.64 -35.31
CA GLU A 37 -7.98 -18.90 -36.32
C GLU A 37 -8.78 -20.17 -35.97
N ILE A 38 -10.11 -20.06 -36.00
CA ILE A 38 -11.05 -21.12 -35.71
C ILE A 38 -11.91 -21.33 -36.96
N SER A 39 -11.87 -22.54 -37.51
CA SER A 39 -12.78 -22.98 -38.57
C SER A 39 -14.03 -23.61 -37.95
N THR A 40 -15.21 -23.09 -38.28
CA THR A 40 -16.49 -23.56 -37.74
C THR A 40 -17.38 -24.12 -38.81
N GLU A 41 -18.12 -25.18 -38.49
CA GLU A 41 -19.08 -25.80 -39.40
C GLU A 41 -20.44 -25.07 -39.36
N ALA A 42 -21.23 -25.18 -40.44
CA ALA A 42 -22.56 -24.57 -40.54
C ALA A 42 -23.50 -24.87 -39.36
N GLY A 43 -23.38 -26.04 -38.73
CA GLY A 43 -24.16 -26.43 -37.54
C GLY A 43 -23.75 -25.70 -36.24
N GLN A 44 -22.60 -25.02 -36.23
CA GLN A 44 -22.06 -24.31 -35.06
C GLN A 44 -22.40 -22.81 -35.08
N ILE A 45 -23.12 -22.34 -36.10
CA ILE A 45 -23.49 -20.94 -36.25
C ILE A 45 -24.48 -20.53 -35.14
N GLY A 46 -24.12 -19.51 -34.35
CA GLY A 46 -24.92 -19.01 -33.24
C GLY A 46 -24.70 -19.74 -31.90
N THR A 47 -23.81 -20.73 -31.84
CA THR A 47 -23.48 -21.46 -30.60
C THR A 47 -22.15 -20.98 -29.99
N LEU A 48 -21.88 -21.42 -28.76
CA LEU A 48 -20.60 -21.21 -28.07
C LEU A 48 -19.69 -22.41 -28.32
N ILE A 49 -18.55 -22.17 -28.97
CA ILE A 49 -17.52 -23.18 -29.23
C ILE A 49 -16.30 -22.92 -28.36
N VAL A 50 -15.53 -23.96 -28.05
CA VAL A 50 -14.28 -23.83 -27.29
C VAL A 50 -13.14 -23.54 -28.26
N CYS A 51 -12.37 -22.49 -28.00
CA CYS A 51 -11.17 -22.18 -28.79
C CYS A 51 -10.11 -23.26 -28.58
N PRO A 52 -9.57 -23.89 -29.64
CA PRO A 52 -8.51 -24.89 -29.52
C PRO A 52 -7.17 -24.31 -29.05
N GLY A 53 -6.95 -23.00 -29.23
CA GLY A 53 -5.72 -22.34 -28.81
C GLY A 53 -5.68 -22.00 -27.33
N CYS A 54 -6.77 -21.48 -26.74
CA CYS A 54 -6.78 -20.95 -25.38
C CYS A 54 -7.87 -21.50 -24.45
N GLY A 55 -8.70 -22.44 -24.94
CA GLY A 55 -9.78 -23.05 -24.14
C GLY A 55 -10.96 -22.13 -23.81
N HIS A 56 -10.95 -20.86 -24.23
CA HIS A 56 -12.06 -19.94 -23.97
C HIS A 56 -13.27 -20.24 -24.87
N ARG A 57 -14.48 -20.04 -24.34
CA ARG A 57 -15.72 -20.19 -25.09
C ARG A 57 -15.98 -18.94 -25.94
N VAL A 58 -16.03 -19.11 -27.26
CA VAL A 58 -16.23 -18.05 -28.26
C VAL A 58 -17.60 -18.26 -28.93
N ARG A 59 -18.36 -17.19 -29.11
CA ARG A 59 -19.68 -17.26 -29.78
C ARG A 59 -19.51 -17.13 -31.29
N VAL A 60 -20.03 -18.09 -32.05
CA VAL A 60 -20.04 -18.01 -33.52
C VAL A 60 -21.16 -17.07 -33.96
N PRO A 61 -20.87 -15.98 -34.70
CA PRO A 61 -21.89 -15.03 -35.15
C PRO A 61 -22.85 -15.68 -36.16
N ARG A 62 -24.13 -15.31 -36.10
CA ARG A 62 -25.13 -15.70 -37.13
C ARG A 62 -25.04 -14.72 -38.30
N PRO A 63 -24.67 -15.16 -39.52
CA PRO A 63 -24.75 -14.29 -40.69
C PRO A 63 -26.23 -13.92 -40.92
N GLY A 64 -26.51 -12.62 -40.98
CA GLY A 64 -27.87 -12.09 -41.16
C GLY A 64 -28.56 -11.53 -39.91
N LEU A 65 -27.98 -11.69 -38.71
CA LEU A 65 -28.39 -10.88 -37.55
C LEU A 65 -27.44 -9.68 -37.41
N ALA A 66 -27.72 -8.63 -38.16
CA ALA A 66 -27.26 -7.30 -37.79
C ALA A 66 -27.96 -6.92 -36.48
N ASP A 67 -27.26 -7.08 -35.35
CA ASP A 67 -27.28 -6.18 -34.19
C ASP A 67 -26.77 -6.88 -32.93
N ALA A 68 -25.47 -6.75 -32.74
CA ALA A 68 -24.94 -6.33 -31.45
C ALA A 68 -23.66 -5.58 -31.78
N SER A 69 -23.78 -4.26 -32.02
CA SER A 69 -22.65 -3.39 -31.73
C SER A 69 -22.09 -3.81 -30.37
N PRO A 70 -20.77 -3.93 -30.18
CA PRO A 70 -20.21 -4.18 -28.85
C PRO A 70 -20.88 -3.19 -27.89
N PRO A 71 -21.29 -3.63 -26.68
CA PRO A 71 -22.06 -2.80 -25.77
C PRO A 71 -21.43 -1.43 -25.76
N GLN A 72 -22.16 -0.41 -26.24
CA GLN A 72 -21.63 0.94 -26.30
C GLN A 72 -21.19 1.26 -24.88
N ALA A 73 -19.87 1.34 -24.68
CA ALA A 73 -19.31 1.77 -23.43
C ALA A 73 -19.99 3.10 -23.11
N ASP A 74 -20.69 3.09 -21.98
CA ASP A 74 -21.58 4.14 -21.54
C ASP A 74 -20.96 5.52 -21.82
N ARG A 75 -21.72 6.47 -22.38
CA ARG A 75 -21.19 7.77 -22.86
C ARG A 75 -20.48 8.58 -21.77
N ARG A 76 -20.63 8.21 -20.49
CA ARG A 76 -19.83 8.72 -19.37
C ARG A 76 -18.32 8.40 -19.47
N SER A 77 -17.92 7.39 -20.23
CA SER A 77 -16.50 7.03 -20.45
C SER A 77 -15.75 7.95 -21.43
N SER A 78 -16.45 8.86 -22.12
CA SER A 78 -15.83 9.77 -23.10
C SER A 78 -14.86 10.79 -22.49
N ALA A 79 -14.89 10.98 -21.17
CA ALA A 79 -14.02 11.93 -20.48
C ALA A 79 -12.55 11.47 -20.36
N VAL A 80 -12.23 10.19 -20.61
CA VAL A 80 -10.86 9.65 -20.46
C VAL A 80 -10.44 8.88 -21.71
N ARG A 81 -10.71 9.43 -22.90
CA ARG A 81 -10.12 8.89 -24.13
C ARG A 81 -8.75 9.52 -24.34
N LYS A 82 -7.75 9.04 -23.60
CA LYS A 82 -6.34 9.33 -23.88
C LYS A 82 -5.84 8.36 -24.96
N ASP A 83 -5.07 8.86 -25.93
CA ASP A 83 -4.47 8.04 -26.99
C ASP A 83 -3.58 6.93 -26.41
N ALA A 84 -3.43 5.81 -27.12
CA ALA A 84 -2.64 4.66 -26.65
C ALA A 84 -1.20 5.05 -26.22
N ALA A 85 -0.58 5.98 -26.94
CA ALA A 85 0.74 6.54 -26.62
C ALA A 85 0.80 7.26 -25.26
N ALA A 86 -0.32 7.80 -24.78
CA ALA A 86 -0.39 8.45 -23.46
C ALA A 86 -0.37 7.45 -22.29
N TRP A 87 -0.52 6.16 -22.56
CA TRP A 87 -0.49 5.10 -21.56
C TRP A 87 0.82 4.30 -21.55
N GLU A 88 1.58 4.31 -22.65
CA GLU A 88 2.80 3.49 -22.81
C GLU A 88 3.89 3.73 -21.75
N HIS A 89 3.97 4.95 -21.21
CA HIS A 89 4.97 5.34 -20.22
C HIS A 89 4.47 5.24 -18.77
N LEU A 90 3.18 4.93 -18.57
CA LEU A 90 2.57 4.85 -17.25
C LEU A 90 2.63 3.42 -16.74
N SER A 91 2.98 3.24 -15.48
CA SER A 91 2.88 1.95 -14.80
C SER A 91 1.42 1.50 -14.69
N ASN A 92 1.17 0.19 -14.61
CA ASN A 92 -0.19 -0.35 -14.44
C ASN A 92 -0.95 0.28 -13.27
N GLN A 93 -0.25 0.68 -12.21
CA GLN A 93 -0.81 1.36 -11.05
C GLN A 93 -1.23 2.80 -11.39
N GLU A 94 -0.40 3.55 -12.13
CA GLU A 94 -0.74 4.90 -12.60
C GLU A 94 -1.87 4.90 -13.62
N ILE A 95 -1.93 3.90 -14.51
CA ILE A 95 -3.03 3.70 -15.45
C ILE A 95 -4.34 3.49 -14.68
N ARG A 96 -4.33 2.53 -13.74
CA ARG A 96 -5.48 2.22 -12.89
C ARG A 96 -5.96 3.46 -12.13
N ASP A 97 -5.04 4.16 -11.47
CA ASP A 97 -5.38 5.32 -10.66
C ASP A 97 -5.91 6.46 -11.54
N THR A 98 -5.38 6.65 -12.75
CA THR A 98 -5.89 7.68 -13.68
C THR A 98 -7.28 7.37 -14.21
N VAL A 99 -7.55 6.12 -14.57
CA VAL A 99 -8.85 5.69 -15.11
C VAL A 99 -9.92 5.67 -14.02
N LEU A 100 -9.58 5.16 -12.83
CA LEU A 100 -10.53 5.03 -11.72
C LEU A 100 -10.78 6.37 -11.02
N TYR A 101 -9.80 7.28 -10.99
CA TYR A 101 -9.93 8.56 -10.30
C TYR A 101 -11.12 9.39 -10.81
N GLU A 102 -11.37 9.38 -12.12
CA GLU A 102 -12.45 10.17 -12.71
C GLU A 102 -13.84 9.71 -12.26
N ALA A 103 -13.98 8.40 -12.00
CA ALA A 103 -15.19 7.75 -11.52
C ALA A 103 -15.44 7.89 -10.00
N LEU A 104 -14.45 8.39 -9.24
CA LEU A 104 -14.57 8.50 -7.79
C LEU A 104 -15.57 9.59 -7.34
N PRO A 105 -16.32 9.36 -6.23
CA PRO A 105 -17.10 10.40 -5.57
C PRO A 105 -16.25 11.61 -5.14
N ARG A 106 -16.84 12.80 -5.04
CA ARG A 106 -16.12 14.04 -4.66
C ARG A 106 -15.33 13.91 -3.35
N ALA A 107 -15.89 13.24 -2.35
CA ALA A 107 -15.23 13.01 -1.06
C ALA A 107 -13.94 12.19 -1.21
N GLU A 108 -13.95 11.19 -2.08
CA GLU A 108 -12.82 10.29 -2.32
C GLU A 108 -11.77 10.94 -3.22
N LYS A 109 -12.19 11.75 -4.21
CA LYS A 109 -11.29 12.64 -4.96
C LYS A 109 -10.54 13.61 -4.04
N LEU A 110 -11.22 14.21 -3.07
CA LEU A 110 -10.59 15.08 -2.07
C LEU A 110 -9.53 14.31 -1.26
N ARG A 111 -9.83 13.09 -0.81
CA ARG A 111 -8.87 12.23 -0.10
C ARG A 111 -7.63 11.93 -0.95
N VAL A 112 -7.80 11.56 -2.21
CA VAL A 112 -6.68 11.28 -3.13
C VAL A 112 -5.84 12.54 -3.37
N ASN A 113 -6.46 13.71 -3.55
CA ASN A 113 -5.75 14.97 -3.72
C ASN A 113 -5.00 15.39 -2.46
N LEU A 114 -5.60 15.23 -1.28
CA LEU A 114 -4.94 15.43 0.00
C LEU A 114 -3.74 14.49 0.15
N LYS A 115 -3.91 13.19 -0.15
CA LYS A 115 -2.82 12.19 -0.11
C LYS A 115 -1.67 12.58 -1.05
N ARG A 116 -1.97 13.09 -2.25
CA ARG A 116 -0.95 13.60 -3.19
C ARG A 116 -0.28 14.88 -2.70
N ALA A 117 -1.05 15.85 -2.20
CA ALA A 117 -0.52 17.12 -1.69
C ALA A 117 0.40 16.91 -0.48
N PHE A 118 0.04 15.97 0.39
CA PHE A 118 0.82 15.59 1.56
C PHE A 118 1.80 14.44 1.31
N ALA A 119 1.95 13.94 0.07
CA ALA A 119 2.79 12.77 -0.21
C ALA A 119 4.25 12.96 0.23
N PHE A 120 4.73 14.21 0.21
CA PHE A 120 6.06 14.58 0.69
C PHE A 120 6.19 14.54 2.23
N VAL A 121 5.10 14.77 2.94
CA VAL A 121 5.06 14.85 4.42
C VAL A 121 4.57 13.54 5.05
N LEU A 122 3.83 12.72 4.30
CA LEU A 122 3.31 11.42 4.70
C LEU A 122 4.47 10.48 5.06
N PRO A 123 4.66 10.15 6.35
CA PRO A 123 5.71 9.22 6.73
C PRO A 123 5.34 7.83 6.22
N ARG A 124 6.26 7.21 5.48
CA ARG A 124 6.15 5.82 5.05
C ARG A 124 6.83 4.96 6.09
N TYR A 125 6.05 4.09 6.73
CA TYR A 125 6.55 3.14 7.70
C TYR A 125 6.82 1.83 6.97
N ASP A 126 8.09 1.44 6.85
CA ASP A 126 8.43 0.08 6.47
C ASP A 126 8.43 -0.83 7.71
N ASP A 127 8.41 -2.15 7.48
CA ASP A 127 8.50 -3.15 8.54
C ASP A 127 9.72 -2.92 9.44
N LEU A 128 10.82 -2.42 8.86
CA LEU A 128 12.04 -2.10 9.58
C LEU A 128 11.86 -0.94 10.55
N THR A 129 11.12 0.10 10.17
CA THR A 129 10.83 1.25 11.04
C THR A 129 9.94 0.85 12.20
N LEU A 130 8.87 0.08 11.95
CA LEU A 130 7.97 -0.40 13.00
C LEU A 130 8.68 -1.36 13.96
N PHE A 131 9.55 -2.22 13.41
CA PHE A 131 10.46 -3.04 14.20
C PHE A 131 11.40 -2.19 15.06
N ALA A 132 12.00 -1.13 14.50
CA ALA A 132 12.89 -0.22 15.23
C ALA A 132 12.16 0.46 16.41
N PHE A 133 10.92 0.91 16.21
CA PHE A 133 10.09 1.42 17.30
C PHE A 133 9.86 0.34 18.38
N GLY A 134 9.50 -0.86 17.95
CA GLY A 134 9.23 -1.98 18.84
C GLY A 134 10.44 -2.37 19.69
N ILE A 135 11.59 -2.60 19.07
CA ILE A 135 12.78 -3.03 19.79
C ILE A 135 13.35 -1.93 20.68
N ALA A 136 13.27 -0.65 20.27
CA ALA A 136 13.64 0.48 21.13
C ALA A 136 12.76 0.55 22.38
N PHE A 137 11.46 0.32 22.23
CA PHE A 137 10.53 0.28 23.37
C PHE A 137 10.83 -0.92 24.28
N VAL A 138 11.00 -2.12 23.73
CA VAL A 138 11.34 -3.32 24.52
C VAL A 138 12.64 -3.12 25.30
N LEU A 139 13.69 -2.61 24.67
CA LEU A 139 14.96 -2.33 25.34
C LEU A 139 14.78 -1.33 26.49
N LEU A 140 13.97 -0.29 26.30
CA LEU A 140 13.68 0.66 27.38
C LEU A 140 12.88 0.05 28.52
N VAL A 141 11.89 -0.80 28.24
CA VAL A 141 11.15 -1.52 29.28
C VAL A 141 12.09 -2.41 30.10
N LEU A 142 13.07 -3.06 29.45
CA LEU A 142 14.07 -3.87 30.15
C LEU A 142 15.05 -3.03 30.99
N LEU A 143 15.49 -1.89 30.47
CA LEU A 143 16.55 -1.08 31.08
C LEU A 143 16.03 -0.05 32.10
N ASP A 144 14.80 0.44 31.95
CA ASP A 144 14.28 1.54 32.76
C ASP A 144 13.22 1.07 33.77
N PRO A 145 13.50 1.13 35.09
CA PRO A 145 12.52 0.76 36.11
C PRO A 145 11.37 1.77 36.21
N GLY A 146 11.57 3.04 35.83
CA GLY A 146 10.53 4.07 35.85
C GLY A 146 9.42 3.78 34.84
N LEU A 147 9.80 3.41 33.61
CA LEU A 147 8.86 2.97 32.59
C LEU A 147 8.07 1.71 33.03
N ARG A 148 8.74 0.72 33.61
CA ARG A 148 8.07 -0.47 34.16
C ARG A 148 7.09 -0.12 35.28
N GLY A 149 7.48 0.78 36.19
CA GLY A 149 6.61 1.27 37.24
C GLY A 149 5.39 1.98 36.69
N ALA A 150 5.55 2.84 35.68
CA ALA A 150 4.45 3.53 35.03
C ALA A 150 3.47 2.57 34.34
N MET A 151 3.98 1.54 33.65
CA MET A 151 3.15 0.51 33.03
C MET A 151 2.42 -0.37 34.07
N ALA A 152 3.11 -0.73 35.16
CA ALA A 152 2.50 -1.50 36.24
C ALA A 152 1.40 -0.71 36.95
N ALA A 153 1.62 0.59 37.19
CA ALA A 153 0.63 1.47 37.81
C ALA A 153 -0.67 1.52 37.02
N ILE A 154 -0.59 1.57 35.69
CA ILE A 154 -1.77 1.47 34.82
C ILE A 154 -2.54 0.18 35.09
N GLY A 155 -1.87 -0.97 35.15
CA GLY A 155 -2.55 -2.25 35.36
C GLY A 155 -3.11 -2.48 36.77
N THR A 156 -2.67 -1.71 37.77
CA THR A 156 -3.12 -1.85 39.16
C THR A 156 -4.17 -0.82 39.59
N ASP A 157 -4.39 0.23 38.81
CA ASP A 157 -5.38 1.26 39.10
C ASP A 157 -6.80 0.76 38.74
N PRO A 158 -7.75 0.69 39.69
CA PRO A 158 -9.10 0.22 39.41
C PRO A 158 -9.90 1.13 38.48
N HIS A 159 -9.46 2.37 38.23
CA HIS A 159 -10.14 3.32 37.35
C HIS A 159 -9.53 3.43 35.95
N SER A 160 -8.50 2.65 35.63
CA SER A 160 -7.71 2.74 34.39
C SER A 160 -8.12 1.73 33.31
N GLU A 161 -9.39 1.32 33.28
CA GLU A 161 -9.88 0.28 32.33
C GLU A 161 -9.54 0.63 30.88
N THR A 162 -9.66 1.92 30.53
CA THR A 162 -9.37 2.42 29.19
C THR A 162 -7.86 2.36 28.89
N GLU A 163 -7.00 2.84 29.79
CA GLU A 163 -5.55 2.77 29.59
C GLU A 163 -5.05 1.33 29.50
N THR A 164 -5.62 0.42 30.30
CA THR A 164 -5.28 -1.00 30.28
C THR A 164 -5.64 -1.64 28.95
N LEU A 165 -6.83 -1.34 28.41
CA LEU A 165 -7.23 -1.79 27.08
C LEU A 165 -6.32 -1.23 25.97
N LEU A 166 -6.03 0.08 26.01
CA LEU A 166 -5.12 0.72 25.06
C LEU A 166 -3.73 0.08 25.10
N LEU A 167 -3.23 -0.23 26.31
CA LEU A 167 -1.95 -0.91 26.50
C LEU A 167 -1.97 -2.33 25.94
N GLY A 168 -3.08 -3.06 26.10
CA GLY A 168 -3.29 -4.38 25.50
C GLY A 168 -3.23 -4.35 23.97
N PHE A 169 -3.96 -3.43 23.33
CA PHE A 169 -3.91 -3.25 21.88
C PHE A 169 -2.53 -2.81 21.38
N ALA A 170 -1.86 -1.93 22.11
CA ALA A 170 -0.48 -1.55 21.79
C ALA A 170 0.50 -2.71 21.95
N GLY A 171 0.30 -3.58 22.94
CA GLY A 171 1.05 -4.82 23.09
C GLY A 171 0.88 -5.76 21.90
N LEU A 172 -0.35 -5.90 21.40
CA LEU A 172 -0.62 -6.66 20.18
C LEU A 172 0.08 -6.02 18.96
N GLY A 173 -0.02 -4.71 18.77
CA GLY A 173 0.67 -4.00 17.69
C GLY A 173 2.20 -4.11 17.77
N LEU A 174 2.76 -4.07 18.97
CA LEU A 174 4.19 -4.29 19.24
C LEU A 174 4.61 -5.69 18.80
N THR A 175 3.89 -6.72 19.24
CA THR A 175 4.24 -8.12 18.90
C THR A 175 4.17 -8.36 17.39
N LEU A 176 3.15 -7.82 16.71
CA LEU A 176 3.03 -7.88 15.26
C LEU A 176 4.18 -7.15 14.56
N SER A 177 4.62 -6.00 15.08
CA SER A 177 5.77 -5.26 14.54
C SER A 177 7.09 -6.02 14.67
N LEU A 178 7.26 -6.76 15.78
CA LEU A 178 8.46 -7.57 16.02
C LEU A 178 8.48 -8.84 15.17
N ILE A 179 7.34 -9.53 15.02
CA ILE A 179 7.24 -10.76 14.23
C ILE A 179 7.25 -10.45 12.73
N GLY A 180 6.59 -9.36 12.31
CA GLY A 180 6.41 -9.00 10.91
C GLY A 180 7.71 -8.77 10.16
N VAL A 181 8.77 -8.31 10.83
CA VAL A 181 10.08 -8.12 10.19
C VAL A 181 10.82 -9.44 9.93
N VAL A 182 10.59 -10.46 10.78
CA VAL A 182 11.25 -11.77 10.69
C VAL A 182 10.47 -12.71 9.76
N TRP A 183 9.15 -12.57 9.73
CA TRP A 183 8.26 -13.41 8.94
C TRP A 183 7.62 -12.61 7.80
N PRO A 184 8.31 -12.48 6.65
CA PRO A 184 7.78 -11.73 5.51
C PRO A 184 6.58 -12.48 4.90
N ARG A 185 5.38 -11.99 5.21
CA ARG A 185 4.11 -12.46 4.65
C ARG A 185 3.22 -11.27 4.29
N GLU A 186 2.22 -11.51 3.46
CA GLU A 186 1.14 -10.55 3.28
C GLU A 186 0.42 -10.36 4.61
N LYS A 187 0.40 -9.11 5.09
CA LYS A 187 -0.23 -8.75 6.36
C LYS A 187 -1.66 -8.36 6.11
N SER A 188 -2.55 -8.78 7.01
CA SER A 188 -3.94 -8.35 6.93
C SER A 188 -4.08 -6.87 7.27
N GLU A 189 -5.17 -6.27 6.81
CA GLU A 189 -5.53 -4.89 7.16
C GLU A 189 -5.54 -4.65 8.67
N PHE A 190 -6.10 -5.61 9.42
CA PHE A 190 -6.15 -5.55 10.87
C PHE A 190 -4.75 -5.48 11.51
N GLU A 191 -3.80 -6.28 11.03
CA GLU A 191 -2.43 -6.28 11.54
C GLU A 191 -1.75 -4.94 11.32
N LYS A 192 -1.90 -4.39 10.10
CA LYS A 192 -1.37 -3.08 9.75
C LYS A 192 -1.94 -1.98 10.65
N VAL A 193 -3.25 -2.01 10.92
CA VAL A 193 -3.90 -1.07 11.85
C VAL A 193 -3.35 -1.20 13.27
N MET A 194 -3.16 -2.41 13.78
CA MET A 194 -2.60 -2.62 15.14
C MET A 194 -1.15 -2.14 15.23
N MET A 195 -0.31 -2.42 14.22
CA MET A 195 1.07 -1.94 14.18
C MET A 195 1.16 -0.41 14.15
N LEU A 196 0.32 0.23 13.33
CA LEU A 196 0.22 1.69 13.28
C LEU A 196 -0.29 2.27 14.61
N PHE A 197 -1.31 1.65 15.20
CA PHE A 197 -1.85 2.06 16.49
C PHE A 197 -0.77 2.03 17.58
N PHE A 198 0.01 0.95 17.65
CA PHE A 198 1.17 0.86 18.52
C PHE A 198 2.15 2.01 18.28
N ALA A 199 2.55 2.24 17.02
CA ALA A 199 3.51 3.28 16.65
C ALA A 199 3.05 4.68 17.07
N ILE A 200 1.77 5.00 16.88
CA ILE A 200 1.16 6.27 17.31
C ILE A 200 1.12 6.36 18.83
N LEU A 201 0.67 5.31 19.53
CA LEU A 201 0.52 5.35 20.97
C LEU A 201 1.87 5.54 21.68
N ILE A 202 2.92 4.81 21.26
CA ILE A 202 4.23 4.91 21.92
C ILE A 202 4.88 6.28 21.69
N THR A 203 4.73 6.85 20.50
CA THR A 203 5.31 8.15 20.16
C THR A 203 4.58 9.29 20.87
N ILE A 204 3.25 9.24 20.98
CA ILE A 204 2.47 10.18 21.81
C ILE A 204 2.81 10.01 23.29
N GLY A 205 2.85 8.77 23.80
CA GLY A 205 3.16 8.47 25.20
C GLY A 205 4.54 8.95 25.63
N ALA A 206 5.55 8.81 24.75
CA ALA A 206 6.88 9.40 24.97
C ALA A 206 6.84 10.94 25.01
N GLY A 207 6.06 11.59 24.14
CA GLY A 207 5.87 13.04 24.20
C GLY A 207 5.26 13.52 25.52
N VAL A 208 4.11 12.93 25.90
CA VAL A 208 3.35 13.31 27.11
C VAL A 208 4.16 13.09 28.39
N SER A 209 4.87 11.96 28.49
CA SER A 209 5.70 11.67 29.66
C SER A 209 6.85 12.67 29.85
N THR A 210 7.41 13.18 28.76
CA THR A 210 8.44 14.24 28.82
C THR A 210 7.88 15.52 29.45
N TRP A 211 6.64 15.90 29.12
CA TRP A 211 6.00 17.12 29.64
C TRP A 211 5.61 17.01 31.13
N ARG A 212 5.22 15.82 31.59
CA ARG A 212 4.80 15.59 32.97
C ARG A 212 5.96 15.47 33.96
N THR A 213 7.19 15.34 33.48
CA THR A 213 8.36 15.14 34.34
C THR A 213 8.84 16.48 34.92
N PRO A 214 8.86 16.67 36.26
CA PRO A 214 9.39 17.87 36.88
C PRO A 214 10.87 18.06 36.50
N GLY A 215 11.23 19.25 36.02
CA GLY A 215 12.58 19.50 35.48
C GLY A 215 12.70 19.32 33.96
N ALA A 216 11.59 19.30 33.22
CA ALA A 216 11.62 19.35 31.75
C ALA A 216 12.42 20.56 31.19
N GLY A 217 12.56 21.65 31.96
CA GLY A 217 13.49 22.74 31.63
C GLY A 217 14.97 22.34 31.65
N ALA A 218 15.36 21.32 32.44
CA ALA A 218 16.72 20.78 32.50
C ALA A 218 17.07 19.86 31.31
N LEU A 219 16.07 19.44 30.52
CA LEU A 219 16.30 18.76 29.23
C LEU A 219 16.81 19.73 28.14
N GLY A 220 16.69 21.04 28.36
CA GLY A 220 17.17 22.07 27.45
C GLY A 220 16.72 21.83 26.02
N TRP A 221 17.65 21.96 25.07
CA TRP A 221 17.41 21.74 23.64
C TRP A 221 17.01 20.30 23.29
N LEU A 222 17.33 19.29 24.13
CA LEU A 222 17.04 17.88 23.82
C LEU A 222 15.54 17.54 23.86
N ALA A 223 14.71 18.41 24.44
CA ALA A 223 13.26 18.29 24.37
C ALA A 223 12.70 18.39 22.94
N VAL A 224 13.48 18.95 21.99
CA VAL A 224 13.09 19.02 20.58
C VAL A 224 12.80 17.64 19.97
N PHE A 225 13.54 16.59 20.39
CA PHE A 225 13.37 15.25 19.85
C PHE A 225 12.00 14.63 20.19
N PRO A 226 11.58 14.54 21.46
CA PRO A 226 10.24 14.05 21.79
C PRO A 226 9.14 14.96 21.27
N ILE A 227 9.33 16.29 21.23
CA ILE A 227 8.34 17.22 20.65
C ILE A 227 8.15 16.94 19.15
N TRP A 228 9.23 16.77 18.40
CA TRP A 228 9.17 16.44 16.98
C TRP A 228 8.49 15.09 16.72
N ASN A 229 8.81 14.08 17.53
CA ASN A 229 8.15 12.78 17.43
C ASN A 229 6.66 12.85 17.76
N GLN A 230 6.29 13.65 18.77
CA GLN A 230 4.89 13.86 19.12
C GLN A 230 4.14 14.58 18.02
N PHE A 231 4.74 15.58 17.37
CA PHE A 231 4.15 16.24 16.21
C PHE A 231 3.87 15.26 15.07
N ASN A 232 4.85 14.40 14.72
CA ASN A 232 4.66 13.37 13.70
C ASN A 232 3.55 12.38 14.06
N ALA A 233 3.47 11.99 15.33
CA ALA A 233 2.46 11.06 15.81
C ALA A 233 1.04 11.66 15.79
N VAL A 234 0.91 12.93 16.20
CA VAL A 234 -0.37 13.66 16.14
C VAL A 234 -0.79 13.87 14.68
N LEU A 235 0.13 14.22 13.79
CA LEU A 235 -0.14 14.32 12.37
C LEU A 235 -0.67 12.99 11.82
N LEU A 236 -0.03 11.87 12.17
CA LEU A 236 -0.49 10.54 11.78
C LEU A 236 -1.85 10.19 12.34
N LEU A 237 -2.10 10.51 13.61
CA LEU A 237 -3.39 10.28 14.23
C LEU A 237 -4.50 11.08 13.52
N LEU A 238 -4.24 12.34 13.16
CA LEU A 238 -5.16 13.17 12.39
C LEU A 238 -5.42 12.58 11.00
N LEU A 239 -4.37 12.15 10.30
CA LEU A 239 -4.49 11.52 8.98
C LEU A 239 -5.23 10.17 9.04
N ALA A 240 -5.00 9.38 10.08
CA ALA A 240 -5.70 8.13 10.33
C ALA A 240 -7.19 8.38 10.65
N SER A 241 -7.48 9.35 11.53
CA SER A 241 -8.86 9.69 11.92
C SER A 241 -9.71 10.22 10.77
N THR A 242 -9.09 10.84 9.76
CA THR A 242 -9.77 11.38 8.57
C THR A 242 -9.93 10.33 7.45
N GLY A 243 -9.44 9.11 7.65
CA GLY A 243 -9.44 8.05 6.64
C GLY A 243 -8.62 8.39 5.39
N ILE A 244 -7.66 9.32 5.52
CA ILE A 244 -6.70 9.67 4.46
C ILE A 244 -5.52 8.69 4.52
N LEU A 245 -5.15 8.27 5.73
CA LEU A 245 -4.16 7.25 5.98
C LEU A 245 -4.82 5.87 5.87
N ASP A 246 -4.61 5.21 4.74
CA ASP A 246 -4.92 3.79 4.57
C ASP A 246 -3.71 2.94 4.99
N THR A 247 -3.90 1.63 5.15
CA THR A 247 -2.83 0.65 5.46
C THR A 247 -1.67 0.66 4.46
N ASP A 248 -1.85 1.30 3.31
CA ASP A 248 -0.82 1.72 2.35
C ASP A 248 0.40 2.43 2.95
N CYS A 249 0.27 3.04 4.13
CA CYS A 249 1.39 3.72 4.78
C CYS A 249 2.39 2.74 5.39
N ILE A 250 1.97 1.50 5.63
CA ILE A 250 2.84 0.39 5.96
C ILE A 250 3.26 -0.29 4.65
N THR A 251 4.44 0.06 4.17
CA THR A 251 4.98 -0.55 2.96
C THR A 251 5.49 -1.95 3.28
N ASP A 252 5.08 -2.95 2.50
CA ASP A 252 5.54 -4.34 2.60
C ASP A 252 7.00 -4.53 2.10
N ARG A 253 7.83 -3.49 2.24
CA ARG A 253 9.25 -3.52 1.87
C ARG A 253 9.97 -4.45 2.84
N ARG A 254 10.43 -5.59 2.31
CA ARG A 254 11.14 -6.61 3.09
C ARG A 254 12.45 -6.06 3.65
N ALA A 255 12.62 -6.16 4.96
CA ALA A 255 13.89 -5.91 5.61
C ALA A 255 14.85 -7.09 5.39
N THR A 256 16.11 -6.82 5.11
CA THR A 256 17.14 -7.86 5.06
C THR A 256 17.66 -8.18 6.46
N ALA A 257 18.11 -9.42 6.71
CA ALA A 257 18.67 -9.80 8.01
C ALA A 257 19.82 -8.87 8.46
N ARG A 258 20.63 -8.38 7.51
CA ARG A 258 21.69 -7.40 7.79
C ARG A 258 21.14 -6.08 8.31
N GLN A 259 20.07 -5.57 7.70
CA GLN A 259 19.41 -4.33 8.15
C GLN A 259 18.82 -4.50 9.54
N ILE A 260 18.22 -5.65 9.85
CA ILE A 260 17.69 -5.95 11.18
C ILE A 260 18.81 -5.92 12.22
N VAL A 261 19.93 -6.62 11.98
CA VAL A 261 21.07 -6.65 12.90
C VAL A 261 21.66 -5.26 13.13
N VAL A 262 21.83 -4.48 12.05
CA VAL A 262 22.32 -3.09 12.14
C VAL A 262 21.35 -2.21 12.92
N ALA A 263 20.03 -2.36 12.71
CA ALA A 263 19.01 -1.63 13.46
C ALA A 263 19.08 -1.94 14.96
N VAL A 264 19.09 -3.22 15.33
CA VAL A 264 19.20 -3.65 16.74
C VAL A 264 20.47 -3.13 17.38
N ALA A 265 21.61 -3.29 16.72
CA ALA A 265 22.90 -2.82 17.24
C ALA A 265 22.91 -1.29 17.44
N THR A 266 22.41 -0.55 16.47
CA THR A 266 22.33 0.92 16.54
C THR A 266 21.42 1.37 17.68
N ILE A 267 20.23 0.78 17.81
CA ILE A 267 19.29 1.11 18.88
C ILE A 267 19.89 0.77 20.24
N ALA A 268 20.50 -0.40 20.40
CA ALA A 268 21.13 -0.81 21.64
C ALA A 268 22.24 0.16 22.06
N VAL A 269 23.14 0.52 21.13
CA VAL A 269 24.24 1.46 21.39
C VAL A 269 23.70 2.84 21.76
N VAL A 270 22.79 3.41 20.95
CA VAL A 270 22.25 4.75 21.22
C VAL A 270 21.47 4.78 22.54
N THR A 271 20.67 3.74 22.81
CA THR A 271 19.91 3.62 24.07
C THR A 271 20.86 3.52 25.26
N ALA A 272 21.90 2.68 25.18
CA ALA A 272 22.90 2.54 26.23
C ALA A 272 23.67 3.85 26.48
N VAL A 273 24.07 4.55 25.42
CA VAL A 273 24.75 5.84 25.51
C VAL A 273 23.86 6.88 26.21
N CYS A 274 22.63 7.05 25.73
CA CYS A 274 21.66 7.98 26.31
C CYS A 274 21.34 7.65 27.77
N ARG A 275 21.19 6.37 28.11
CA ARG A 275 20.74 5.95 29.44
C ARG A 275 21.85 5.87 30.48
N HIS A 276 23.01 5.34 30.11
CA HIS A 276 24.11 5.09 31.05
C HIS A 276 25.08 6.26 31.16
N PHE A 277 25.41 6.91 30.03
CA PHE A 277 26.36 8.02 30.04
C PHE A 277 25.66 9.35 30.31
N PHE A 278 24.59 9.64 29.57
CA PHE A 278 23.88 10.91 29.70
C PHE A 278 22.74 10.90 30.73
N ARG A 279 22.36 9.72 31.25
CA ARG A 279 21.29 9.54 32.25
C ARG A 279 19.98 10.23 31.85
N LEU A 280 19.68 10.22 30.55
CA LEU A 280 18.49 10.87 30.03
C LEU A 280 17.21 10.14 30.47
N HIS A 281 16.11 10.90 30.55
CA HIS A 281 14.78 10.33 30.78
C HIS A 281 14.44 9.32 29.67
N TRP A 282 13.70 8.25 30.01
CA TRP A 282 13.40 7.16 29.08
C TRP A 282 12.69 7.65 27.81
N ALA A 283 11.83 8.66 27.93
CA ALA A 283 11.06 9.19 26.81
C ALA A 283 11.91 9.96 25.79
N VAL A 284 12.92 10.69 26.29
CA VAL A 284 13.89 11.41 25.47
C VAL A 284 14.86 10.41 24.84
N THR A 285 15.28 9.40 25.61
CA THR A 285 16.09 8.29 25.12
C THR A 285 15.40 7.55 23.98
N TYR A 286 14.11 7.21 24.12
CA TYR A 286 13.31 6.59 23.08
C TYR A 286 13.33 7.43 21.80
N SER A 287 13.02 8.72 21.92
CA SER A 287 12.91 9.62 20.78
C SER A 287 14.24 9.80 20.05
N ILE A 288 15.34 9.91 20.78
CA ILE A 288 16.70 9.98 20.22
C ILE A 288 17.07 8.65 19.55
N ALA A 289 16.91 7.53 20.25
CA ALA A 289 17.27 6.20 19.73
C ALA A 289 16.56 5.90 18.42
N VAL A 290 15.26 6.18 18.38
CA VAL A 290 14.45 6.02 17.18
C VAL A 290 14.91 6.95 16.05
N ASN A 291 14.97 8.27 16.28
CA ASN A 291 15.32 9.21 15.20
C ASN A 291 16.71 8.99 14.62
N TYR A 292 17.70 8.73 15.48
CA TYR A 292 19.05 8.45 15.04
C TYR A 292 19.14 7.12 14.29
N THR A 293 18.46 6.07 14.77
CA THR A 293 18.46 4.77 14.09
C THR A 293 17.83 4.89 12.71
N LEU A 294 16.67 5.53 12.57
CA LEU A 294 16.02 5.69 11.27
C LEU A 294 16.85 6.54 10.31
N SER A 295 17.42 7.64 10.81
CA SER A 295 18.32 8.49 10.02
C SER A 295 19.57 7.73 9.55
N PHE A 296 20.12 6.86 10.40
CA PHE A 296 21.27 6.04 10.07
C PHE A 296 20.91 4.95 9.07
N LEU A 297 19.83 4.20 9.30
CA LEU A 297 19.34 3.17 8.39
C LEU A 297 19.03 3.74 7.01
N GLY A 298 18.39 4.92 6.92
CA GLY A 298 18.11 5.55 5.63
C GLY A 298 19.37 5.93 4.84
N ARG A 299 20.49 6.25 5.51
CA ARG A 299 21.79 6.47 4.85
C ARG A 299 22.43 5.16 4.44
N VAL A 300 22.40 4.17 5.33
CA VAL A 300 23.02 2.85 5.13
C VAL A 300 22.30 2.05 4.04
N GLN A 301 20.98 2.19 3.91
CA GLN A 301 20.20 1.58 2.83
C GLN A 301 20.73 1.95 1.45
N LYS A 302 21.15 3.21 1.23
CA LYS A 302 21.74 3.64 -0.04
C LYS A 302 23.01 2.87 -0.42
N PHE A 303 23.75 2.36 0.57
CA PHE A 303 24.96 1.57 0.34
C PHE A 303 24.65 0.09 0.08
N PHE A 304 23.57 -0.45 0.66
CA PHE A 304 23.15 -1.84 0.44
C PHE A 304 22.33 -2.03 -0.84
N ASP A 305 21.60 -0.99 -1.26
CA ASP A 305 20.79 -1.00 -2.48
C ASP A 305 21.60 -0.56 -3.72
N ALA A 306 22.87 -0.15 -3.56
CA ALA A 306 23.73 0.16 -4.68
C ALA A 306 24.03 -1.12 -5.48
N PRO A 307 23.82 -1.14 -6.81
CA PRO A 307 24.19 -2.29 -7.62
C PRO A 307 25.68 -2.59 -7.42
N PRO A 308 26.09 -3.89 -7.38
CA PRO A 308 27.50 -4.22 -7.29
C PRO A 308 28.23 -3.50 -8.42
N ALA A 309 29.30 -2.77 -8.06
CA ALA A 309 30.15 -2.13 -9.04
C ALA A 309 30.54 -3.21 -10.06
N SER A 310 30.16 -3.01 -11.32
CA SER A 310 30.58 -3.88 -12.42
C SER A 310 32.11 -3.88 -12.45
N ALA A 311 32.69 -4.96 -11.95
CA ALA A 311 34.10 -5.30 -12.12
C ALA A 311 34.27 -6.05 -13.44
#